data_AF-F0X1Z0-F1
#
_entry.id   AF-F0X1Z0-F1
#
_cell.length_a   1.000
_cell.length_b   1.000
_cell.length_c   1.000
_cell.angle_alpha   90.00
_cell.angle_beta   90.00
_cell.angle_gamma   90.00
#
_symmetry.space_group_name_H-M   'P 1'
#
loop_
_entity.id
_entity.type
_entity.pdbx_description
1 polymer ?
#
loop_
_entity_poly.entity_id
_entity_poly.type
_entity_poly.pdbx_seq_one_letter_code
_entity_poly.pdbx_strand_id
1 'polypeptide(L)'
;MKWPTRDRHNIIYIQQDNAKTHVLPDDEAIVAAGQSDVWDIRLRCQPPSSPDCNVLDLGYFRAIQSLHYEQNIYETDGIIAAVTAAFATMSVKKLNHVFLLLQSVLECIMGEFGDNAYKLPHTAKERMERQGKLPLSITCGSTVYHSAVALLALSKST
;
A
#
# COMPACT_ATOMS: atom_id res chain seq x y z
N MET A 1 3.54 -20.37 5.60
CA MET A 1 2.45 -19.44 5.23
C MET A 1 1.63 -20.10 4.13
N LYS A 2 0.30 -20.19 4.23
CA LYS A 2 -0.56 -20.71 3.14
C LYS A 2 -1.20 -19.51 2.45
N TRP A 3 -1.14 -19.48 1.12
CA TRP A 3 -1.82 -18.45 0.33
C TRP A 3 -3.34 -18.54 0.55
N PRO A 4 -4.06 -17.40 0.61
CA PRO A 4 -5.49 -17.39 0.85
C PRO A 4 -6.24 -18.10 -0.29
N THR A 5 -6.87 -19.23 0.01
CA THR A 5 -7.57 -20.08 -0.95
C THR A 5 -8.74 -19.36 -1.63
N ARG A 6 -9.32 -18.37 -0.95
CA ARG A 6 -10.46 -17.57 -1.45
C ARG A 6 -10.10 -16.72 -2.67
N ASP A 7 -8.81 -16.42 -2.84
CA ASP A 7 -8.34 -15.52 -3.90
C ASP A 7 -7.82 -16.28 -5.12
N ARG A 8 -7.97 -17.61 -5.13
CA ARG A 8 -7.77 -18.41 -6.34
C ARG A 8 -8.76 -17.96 -7.41
N HIS A 9 -8.27 -17.79 -8.63
CA HIS A 9 -9.01 -17.23 -9.78
C HIS A 9 -9.37 -15.74 -9.67
N ASN A 10 -9.02 -15.05 -8.57
CA ASN A 10 -9.10 -13.60 -8.49
C ASN A 10 -7.75 -12.98 -8.89
N ILE A 11 -7.81 -11.75 -9.40
CA ILE A 11 -6.59 -10.99 -9.67
C ILE A 11 -5.99 -10.52 -8.34
N ILE A 12 -4.73 -10.88 -8.11
CA ILE A 12 -3.93 -10.41 -6.97
C ILE A 12 -2.91 -9.41 -7.49
N TYR A 13 -2.96 -8.18 -6.97
CA TYR A 13 -1.96 -7.18 -7.28
C TYR A 13 -0.86 -7.18 -6.22
N ILE A 14 0.39 -7.34 -6.66
CA ILE A 14 1.56 -7.08 -5.85
C ILE A 14 2.11 -5.71 -6.26
N GLN A 15 2.20 -4.81 -5.29
CA GLN A 15 2.75 -3.47 -5.50
C GLN A 15 4.23 -3.44 -5.12
N GLN A 16 5.05 -2.78 -5.94
CA GLN A 16 6.45 -2.49 -5.67
C GLN A 16 6.79 -1.01 -5.97
N ASP A 17 7.95 -0.56 -5.52
CA ASP A 17 8.48 0.76 -5.89
C ASP A 17 9.10 0.73 -7.30
N ASN A 18 9.71 1.85 -7.72
CA ASN A 18 10.34 1.99 -9.03
C ASN A 18 11.87 1.86 -8.99
N ALA A 19 12.47 1.22 -7.97
CA ALA A 19 13.93 1.09 -7.94
C ALA A 19 14.43 0.24 -9.12
N LYS A 20 15.55 0.64 -9.73
CA LYS A 20 16.07 0.05 -10.99
C LYS A 20 16.32 -1.46 -10.93
N THR A 21 16.51 -2.01 -9.73
CA THR A 21 16.74 -3.43 -9.49
C THR A 21 15.45 -4.26 -9.48
N HIS A 22 14.28 -3.63 -9.46
CA HIS A 22 13.00 -4.34 -9.53
C HIS A 22 12.72 -4.87 -10.93
N VAL A 23 12.05 -6.02 -10.96
CA VAL A 23 11.56 -6.63 -12.20
C VAL A 23 10.46 -5.77 -12.82
N LEU A 24 10.42 -5.72 -14.14
CA LEU A 24 9.38 -5.00 -14.85
C LEU A 24 8.02 -5.70 -14.66
N PRO A 25 6.92 -4.95 -14.50
CA PRO A 25 5.58 -5.55 -14.34
C PRO A 25 5.13 -6.46 -15.48
N ASP A 26 5.68 -6.23 -16.68
CA ASP A 26 5.42 -6.94 -17.93
C ASP A 26 6.52 -7.94 -18.30
N ASP A 27 7.48 -8.21 -17.39
CA ASP A 27 8.47 -9.27 -17.57
C ASP A 27 7.77 -10.62 -17.80
N GLU A 28 8.04 -11.25 -18.95
CA GLU A 28 7.34 -12.45 -19.41
C GLU A 28 7.48 -13.62 -18.41
N ALA A 29 8.65 -13.77 -17.78
CA ALA A 29 8.88 -14.86 -16.83
C ALA A 29 8.08 -14.63 -15.55
N ILE A 30 7.98 -13.38 -15.10
CA ILE A 30 7.18 -13.02 -13.92
C ILE A 30 5.68 -13.16 -14.21
N VAL A 31 5.21 -12.70 -15.37
CA VAL A 31 3.81 -12.84 -15.79
C VAL A 31 3.44 -14.32 -15.89
N ALA A 32 4.26 -15.14 -16.54
CA ALA A 32 4.04 -16.58 -16.66
C ALA A 32 3.99 -17.27 -15.29
N ALA A 33 4.91 -16.92 -14.38
CA ALA A 33 4.91 -17.46 -13.02
C ALA A 33 3.66 -17.02 -12.22
N GLY A 34 3.29 -15.75 -12.31
CA GLY A 34 2.13 -15.18 -11.61
C GLY A 34 0.78 -15.71 -12.10
N GLN A 35 0.73 -16.16 -13.36
CA GLN A 35 -0.46 -16.72 -14.01
C GLN A 35 -0.47 -18.26 -14.09
N SER A 36 0.39 -18.92 -13.31
CA SER A 36 0.45 -20.38 -13.25
C SER A 36 -0.72 -20.96 -12.45
N ASP A 37 -1.21 -22.13 -12.90
CA ASP A 37 -2.29 -22.90 -12.28
C ASP A 37 -3.61 -22.13 -12.11
N VAL A 38 -3.94 -21.75 -10.87
CA VAL A 38 -5.20 -21.12 -10.44
C VAL A 38 -4.99 -19.69 -9.97
N TRP A 39 -3.83 -19.10 -10.29
CA TRP A 39 -3.44 -17.76 -9.84
C TRP A 39 -3.45 -16.77 -11.01
N ASP A 40 -3.80 -15.52 -10.71
CA ASP A 40 -3.60 -14.37 -11.60
C ASP A 40 -2.94 -13.26 -10.78
N ILE A 41 -1.63 -13.38 -10.59
CA ILE A 41 -0.81 -12.42 -9.84
C ILE A 41 -0.19 -11.44 -10.83
N ARG A 42 -0.41 -10.14 -10.60
CA ARG A 42 0.08 -9.06 -11.46
C ARG A 42 0.90 -8.08 -10.64
N LEU A 43 2.08 -7.74 -11.13
CA LEU A 43 2.88 -6.67 -10.57
C LEU A 43 2.36 -5.30 -11.00
N ARG A 44 2.48 -4.33 -10.09
CA ARG A 44 2.23 -2.91 -10.33
C ARG A 44 3.29 -2.08 -9.64
N CYS A 45 3.81 -1.09 -10.34
CA CYS A 45 4.64 -0.08 -9.71
C CYS A 45 3.77 1.03 -9.14
N GLN A 46 4.18 1.61 -8.01
CA GLN A 46 3.61 2.86 -7.52
C GLN A 46 3.94 4.03 -8.49
N PRO A 47 3.24 5.17 -8.40
CA PRO A 47 3.64 6.37 -9.14
C PRO A 47 5.08 6.83 -8.80
N PRO A 48 5.84 7.35 -9.78
CA PRO A 48 7.20 7.83 -9.52
C PRO A 48 7.26 8.90 -8.43
N SER A 49 8.26 8.82 -7.55
CA SER A 49 8.47 9.77 -6.45
C SER A 49 7.32 9.89 -5.44
N SER A 50 6.47 8.87 -5.32
CA SER A 50 5.31 8.85 -4.42
C SER A 50 5.43 7.76 -3.35
N PRO A 51 6.27 7.93 -2.31
CA PRO A 51 6.42 6.94 -1.23
C PRO A 51 5.15 6.78 -0.39
N ASP A 52 4.28 7.78 -0.38
CA ASP A 52 2.96 7.77 0.24
C ASP A 52 1.96 6.80 -0.46
N CYS A 53 2.25 6.40 -1.69
CA CYS A 53 1.44 5.46 -2.47
C CYS A 53 1.81 3.98 -2.24
N ASN A 54 2.62 3.67 -1.22
CA ASN A 54 3.05 2.31 -0.89
C ASN A 54 2.82 2.00 0.59
N VAL A 55 2.16 0.87 0.89
CA VAL A 55 1.85 0.46 2.27
C VAL A 55 3.10 0.26 3.13
N LEU A 56 4.22 -0.17 2.53
CA LEU A 56 5.47 -0.44 3.23
C LEU A 56 6.10 0.86 3.74
N ASP A 57 6.27 1.84 2.86
CA ASP A 57 6.81 3.15 3.19
C ASP A 57 5.85 3.98 4.05
N LEU A 58 4.54 3.89 3.78
CA LEU A 58 3.53 4.72 4.45
C LEU A 58 3.41 4.40 5.94
N GLY A 59 3.54 3.13 6.33
CA GLY A 59 3.33 2.71 7.71
C GLY A 59 4.29 1.66 8.24
N TYR A 60 4.62 0.63 7.45
CA TYR A 60 5.35 -0.52 7.97
C TYR A 60 6.80 -0.17 8.35
N PHE A 61 7.58 0.38 7.42
CA PHE A 61 8.97 0.77 7.67
C PHE A 61 9.06 1.92 8.67
N ARG A 62 8.10 2.86 8.67
CA ARG A 62 8.05 3.95 9.65
C ARG A 62 7.88 3.43 11.08
N ALA A 63 7.05 2.38 11.27
CA ALA A 63 6.87 1.77 12.58
C ALA A 63 8.17 1.09 13.08
N ILE A 64 8.85 0.35 12.20
CA ILE A 64 10.14 -0.29 12.53
C ILE A 64 11.21 0.77 12.85
N GLN A 65 11.27 1.83 12.06
CA GLN A 65 12.24 2.90 12.25
C GLN A 65 12.02 3.63 13.59
N SER A 66 10.77 3.87 13.99
CA SER A 66 10.45 4.42 15.32
C SER A 66 10.98 3.53 16.45
N LEU A 67 10.76 2.21 16.36
CA LEU A 67 11.24 1.25 17.35
C LEU A 67 12.77 1.23 17.44
N HIS A 68 13.45 1.32 16.29
CA HIS A 68 14.91 1.40 16.26
C HIS A 68 15.45 2.65 16.99
N TYR A 69 14.85 3.81 16.75
CA TYR A 69 15.23 5.06 17.44
C TYR A 69 14.98 4.97 18.95
N GLU A 70 13.90 4.32 19.39
CA GLU A 70 13.60 4.12 20.80
C GLU A 70 14.58 3.16 21.49
N GLN A 71 15.05 2.14 20.77
CA GLN A 71 15.90 1.07 21.33
C GLN A 71 17.41 1.30 21.20
N ASN A 72 17.86 2.36 20.50
CA ASN A 72 19.27 2.71 20.32
C ASN A 72 20.14 1.53 19.82
N ILE A 73 19.64 0.77 18.86
CA ILE A 73 20.32 -0.41 18.31
C ILE A 73 21.18 0.04 17.12
N TYR A 74 22.50 -0.09 17.17
CA TYR A 74 23.37 0.37 16.07
C TYR A 74 24.11 -0.76 15.34
N GLU A 75 24.02 -1.99 15.83
CA GLU A 75 24.69 -3.16 15.27
C GLU A 75 23.76 -3.92 14.31
N THR A 76 24.33 -4.43 13.22
CA THR A 76 23.59 -5.16 12.17
C THR A 76 22.76 -6.31 12.72
N ASP A 77 23.34 -7.16 13.58
CA ASP A 77 22.65 -8.32 14.16
C ASP A 77 21.49 -7.88 15.06
N GLY A 78 21.69 -6.79 15.81
CA GLY A 78 20.63 -6.18 16.61
C GLY A 78 19.49 -5.67 15.75
N ILE A 79 19.79 -5.01 14.63
CA ILE A 79 18.76 -4.53 13.68
C ILE A 79 18.00 -5.70 13.09
N ILE A 80 18.68 -6.77 12.65
CA ILE A 80 18.05 -7.98 12.11
C ILE A 80 17.10 -8.61 13.14
N ALA A 81 17.55 -8.74 14.39
CA ALA A 81 16.73 -9.28 15.48
C ALA A 81 15.50 -8.40 15.75
N ALA A 82 15.66 -7.08 15.79
CA ALA A 82 14.59 -6.13 16.01
C ALA A 82 13.54 -6.15 14.88
N VAL A 83 13.98 -6.16 13.61
CA VAL A 83 13.10 -6.27 12.45
C VAL A 83 12.33 -7.59 12.47
N THR A 84 13.01 -8.69 12.79
CA THR A 84 12.39 -10.02 12.87
C THR A 84 11.33 -10.07 13.97
N ALA A 85 11.62 -9.52 15.14
CA ALA A 85 10.67 -9.40 16.24
C ALA A 85 9.47 -8.49 15.88
N ALA A 86 9.72 -7.35 15.23
CA ALA A 86 8.67 -6.45 14.77
C ALA A 86 7.74 -7.12 13.75
N PHE A 87 8.29 -7.89 12.81
CA PHE A 87 7.51 -8.68 11.85
C PHE A 87 6.65 -9.73 12.57
N ALA A 88 7.25 -10.50 13.49
CA ALA A 88 6.56 -11.56 14.22
C ALA A 88 5.44 -11.04 15.15
N THR A 89 5.60 -9.83 15.69
CA THR A 89 4.63 -9.19 16.61
C THR A 89 3.66 -8.25 15.90
N MET A 90 3.78 -8.09 14.57
CA MET A 90 2.97 -7.15 13.81
C MET A 90 1.48 -7.50 13.91
N SER A 91 0.69 -6.53 14.34
CA SER A 91 -0.76 -6.70 14.46
C SER A 91 -1.40 -6.63 13.07
N VAL A 92 -2.15 -7.67 12.70
CA VAL A 92 -2.99 -7.69 11.49
C VAL A 92 -3.94 -6.48 11.46
N LYS A 93 -4.44 -6.04 12.63
CA LYS A 93 -5.29 -4.85 12.75
C LYS A 93 -4.54 -3.56 12.39
N LYS A 94 -3.32 -3.41 12.90
CA LYS A 94 -2.47 -2.25 12.56
C LYS A 94 -2.17 -2.23 11.07
N LEU A 95 -1.82 -3.38 10.47
CA LEU A 95 -1.58 -3.48 9.04
C LEU A 95 -2.83 -3.10 8.23
N ASN A 96 -4.01 -3.59 8.63
CA ASN A 96 -5.27 -3.21 8.00
C ASN A 96 -5.53 -1.69 8.08
N HIS A 97 -5.20 -1.03 9.19
CA HIS A 97 -5.29 0.43 9.30
C HIS A 97 -4.36 1.17 8.33
N VAL A 98 -3.17 0.62 8.03
CA VAL A 98 -2.26 1.21 7.04
C VAL A 98 -2.82 1.05 5.62
N PHE A 99 -3.45 -0.08 5.29
CA PHE A 99 -4.14 -0.25 4.00
C PHE A 99 -5.30 0.73 3.82
N LEU A 100 -6.10 0.95 4.86
CA LEU A 100 -7.16 1.97 4.81
C LEU A 100 -6.58 3.39 4.72
N LEU A 101 -5.44 3.66 5.38
CA LEU A 101 -4.74 4.92 5.24
C LEU A 101 -4.24 5.14 3.81
N LEU A 102 -3.67 4.12 3.17
CA LEU A 102 -3.24 4.18 1.78
C LEU A 102 -4.41 4.56 0.85
N GLN A 103 -5.59 3.97 1.04
CA GLN A 103 -6.76 4.31 0.25
C GLN A 103 -7.22 5.76 0.46
N SER A 104 -7.15 6.28 1.70
CA SER A 104 -7.41 7.69 1.98
C SER A 104 -6.36 8.62 1.35
N VAL A 105 -5.07 8.24 1.35
CA VAL A 105 -3.99 8.97 0.66
C VAL A 105 -4.31 9.07 -0.83
N LEU A 106 -4.64 7.95 -1.47
CA LEU A 106 -4.94 7.92 -2.91
C LEU A 106 -6.14 8.81 -3.26
N GLU A 107 -7.19 8.80 -2.44
CA GLU A 107 -8.34 9.69 -2.63
C GLU A 107 -7.94 11.18 -2.47
N CYS A 108 -7.10 11.50 -1.49
CA CYS A 108 -6.56 12.85 -1.31
C CYS A 108 -5.74 13.33 -2.51
N ILE A 109 -4.84 12.49 -3.02
CA ILE A 109 -4.04 12.78 -4.22
C ILE A 109 -4.95 13.04 -5.42
N MET A 110 -6.02 12.24 -5.59
CA MET A 110 -7.00 12.49 -6.65
C MET A 110 -7.72 13.83 -6.49
N GLY A 111 -8.05 14.22 -5.24
CA GLY A 111 -8.68 15.50 -4.93
C GLY A 111 -7.79 16.71 -5.21
N GLU A 112 -6.49 16.56 -5.03
CA GLU A 112 -5.47 17.58 -5.35
C GLU A 112 -4.84 17.38 -6.73
N PHE A 113 -5.48 16.62 -7.62
CA PHE A 113 -5.06 16.42 -9.01
C PHE A 113 -3.63 15.90 -9.21
N GLY A 114 -3.15 15.05 -8.29
CA GLY A 114 -1.81 14.45 -8.34
C GLY A 114 -0.77 15.18 -7.47
N ASP A 115 -1.13 16.28 -6.82
CA ASP A 115 -0.22 17.01 -5.92
C ASP A 115 -0.08 16.29 -4.56
N ASN A 116 1.00 16.61 -3.83
CA ASN A 116 1.29 16.13 -2.48
C ASN A 116 0.87 17.13 -1.38
N ALA A 117 0.26 18.26 -1.76
CA ALA A 117 -0.19 19.31 -0.84
C ALA A 117 -1.47 18.96 -0.03
N TYR A 118 -1.88 17.70 -0.03
CA TYR A 118 -3.10 17.26 0.64
C TYR A 118 -2.93 17.14 2.16
N LYS A 119 -4.05 17.31 2.88
CA LYS A 119 -4.12 17.03 4.33
C LYS A 119 -4.84 15.72 4.54
N LEU A 120 -4.16 14.77 5.20
CA LEU A 120 -4.77 13.48 5.49
C LEU A 120 -5.94 13.63 6.47
N PRO A 121 -7.14 13.13 6.12
CA PRO A 121 -8.26 13.16 7.04
C PRO A 121 -7.98 12.21 8.21
N HIS A 122 -8.21 12.69 9.43
CA HIS A 122 -8.07 11.87 10.63
C HIS A 122 -9.27 10.92 10.76
N THR A 123 -9.24 9.81 10.02
CA THR A 123 -10.26 8.77 10.12
C THR A 123 -10.13 8.08 11.47
N ALA A 124 -11.22 8.07 12.27
CA ALA A 124 -11.26 7.46 13.60
C ALA A 124 -11.29 5.91 13.54
N LYS A 125 -10.31 5.31 12.82
CA LYS A 125 -10.22 3.89 12.49
C LYS A 125 -10.32 3.00 13.72
N GLU A 126 -9.55 3.31 14.77
CA GLU A 126 -9.60 2.57 16.04
C GLU A 126 -10.99 2.59 16.71
N ARG A 127 -11.69 3.74 16.65
CA ARG A 127 -13.04 3.85 17.19
C ARG A 127 -14.03 3.03 16.36
N MET A 128 -13.91 3.08 15.03
CA MET A 128 -14.77 2.32 14.12
C MET A 128 -14.53 0.82 14.27
N GLU A 129 -13.28 0.39 14.44
CA GLU A 129 -12.92 -1.01 14.66
C GLU A 129 -13.52 -1.55 15.97
N ARG A 130 -13.41 -0.78 17.08
CA ARG A 130 -14.04 -1.14 18.36
C ARG A 130 -15.56 -1.28 18.27
N GLN A 131 -16.19 -0.57 17.34
CA GLN A 131 -17.63 -0.66 17.10
C GLN A 131 -18.03 -1.73 16.07
N GLY A 132 -17.06 -2.45 15.48
CA GLY A 132 -17.31 -3.40 14.39
C GLY A 132 -17.76 -2.73 13.09
N LYS A 133 -17.49 -1.43 12.92
CA LYS A 133 -17.92 -0.60 11.79
C LYS A 133 -16.77 -0.16 10.88
N LEU A 134 -15.57 -0.72 11.08
CA LEU A 134 -14.44 -0.42 10.21
C LEU A 134 -14.71 -1.01 8.82
N PRO A 135 -14.69 -0.21 7.75
CA PRO A 135 -14.92 -0.73 6.42
C PRO A 135 -13.75 -1.59 5.95
N LEU A 136 -14.02 -2.52 5.03
CA LEU A 136 -12.98 -3.29 4.35
C LEU A 136 -12.18 -2.42 3.36
N SER A 137 -12.83 -1.41 2.78
CA SER A 137 -12.23 -0.44 1.86
C SER A 137 -12.89 0.94 2.03
N ILE A 138 -12.09 2.00 1.88
CA ILE A 138 -12.56 3.38 1.80
C ILE A 138 -13.24 3.58 0.44
N THR A 139 -14.43 4.18 0.46
CA THR A 139 -15.15 4.54 -0.75
C THR A 139 -14.64 5.89 -1.23
N CYS A 140 -14.16 5.96 -2.48
CA CYS A 140 -13.80 7.23 -3.10
C CYS A 140 -15.06 8.06 -3.39
N GLY A 141 -15.05 9.33 -3.01
CA GLY A 141 -16.11 10.27 -3.29
C GLY A 141 -16.34 10.42 -4.79
N SER A 142 -17.60 10.26 -5.23
CA SER A 142 -17.99 10.34 -6.64
C SER A 142 -17.49 11.62 -7.32
N THR A 143 -17.58 12.77 -6.65
CA THR A 143 -17.07 14.05 -7.17
C THR A 143 -15.57 14.03 -7.39
N VAL A 144 -14.80 13.49 -6.44
CA VAL A 144 -13.33 13.38 -6.54
C VAL A 144 -12.96 12.49 -7.74
N TYR A 145 -13.61 11.33 -7.83
CA TYR A 145 -13.41 10.40 -8.93
C TYR A 145 -13.69 11.04 -10.30
N HIS A 146 -14.86 11.63 -10.48
CA HIS A 146 -15.25 12.22 -11.76
C HIS A 146 -14.37 13.41 -12.16
N SER A 147 -13.99 14.27 -11.20
CA SER A 147 -13.07 15.38 -11.46
C SER A 147 -11.69 14.90 -11.91
N ALA A 148 -11.14 13.88 -11.24
CA ALA A 148 -9.86 13.29 -11.62
C ALA A 148 -9.92 12.64 -13.01
N VAL A 149 -10.98 11.89 -13.31
CA VAL A 149 -11.20 11.27 -14.63
C VAL A 149 -11.33 12.32 -15.73
N ALA A 150 -12.07 13.41 -15.49
CA ALA A 150 -12.21 14.51 -16.44
C ALA A 150 -10.87 15.17 -16.75
N LEU A 151 -10.03 15.42 -15.73
CA LEU A 151 -8.69 15.97 -15.93
C LEU A 151 -7.82 15.04 -16.79
N LEU A 152 -7.84 13.74 -16.52
CA LEU A 152 -7.07 12.74 -17.28
C LEU A 152 -7.54 12.64 -18.74
N ALA A 153 -8.82 12.85 -19.02
CA ALA A 153 -9.33 12.89 -20.38
C ALA A 153 -8.82 14.11 -21.15
N LEU A 154 -8.69 15.26 -20.48
CA LEU A 154 -8.12 16.47 -21.05
C LEU A 154 -6.63 16.34 -21.33
N SER A 155 -5.87 15.73 -20.40
CA SER A 155 -4.40 15.60 -20.56
C SER A 155 -3.98 14.64 -21.68
N LYS A 156 -4.79 13.62 -21.98
CA LYS A 156 -4.55 12.69 -23.11
C LYS A 156 -4.82 13.29 -24.51
N SER A 157 -5.41 14.48 -24.57
CA SER A 157 -5.75 15.16 -25.83
C SER A 157 -4.68 16.16 -26.29
N THR A 158 -3.52 16.17 -25.63
CA THR A 158 -2.36 17.05 -25.89
C THR A 158 -1.13 16.20 -26.14
#